data_AF-U9VIW0-F1
#
_entry.id   AF-U9VIW0-F1
#
_cell.length_a   1.000
_cell.length_b   1.000
_cell.length_c   1.000
_cell.angle_alpha   90.00
_cell.angle_beta   90.00
_cell.angle_gamma   90.00
#
_symmetry.space_group_name_H-M   'P 1'
#
loop_
_entity.id
_entity.type
_entity.pdbx_description
1 polymer ?
#
loop_
_entity_poly.entity_id
_entity_poly.type
_entity_poly.pdbx_seq_one_letter_code
_entity_poly.pdbx_strand_id
1 'polypeptide(L)'
;MKLLLDTHTFIWWDSQSSQIPTSTLELLRTPEHSVLLSLVSIWEIQIKAHLGKLELRQPLLDVVQRQESQNRVAFFLLLLTILLSLTSCPGIIKIRLIGFSLLKVGLSLQRWCQKIRLLVNMIAKHFGSRSL
;
A
#
# COMPACT_ATOMS: atom_id res chain seq x y z
N MET A 1 -18.40 3.44 -8.08
CA MET A 1 -18.23 2.53 -6.91
C MET A 1 -16.79 2.65 -6.37
N LYS A 2 -16.48 2.11 -5.19
CA LYS A 2 -15.10 2.09 -4.65
C LYS A 2 -14.50 0.70 -4.81
N LEU A 3 -13.31 0.60 -5.40
CA LEU A 3 -12.58 -0.64 -5.64
C LEU A 3 -11.32 -0.63 -4.78
N LEU A 4 -11.18 -1.60 -3.87
CA LEU A 4 -9.99 -1.75 -3.06
C LEU A 4 -9.05 -2.76 -3.71
N LEU A 5 -7.85 -2.33 -4.08
CA LEU A 5 -6.82 -3.18 -4.63
C LEU A 5 -6.08 -3.95 -3.54
N ASP A 6 -5.75 -5.21 -3.84
CA ASP A 6 -4.72 -5.94 -3.11
C ASP A 6 -3.31 -5.62 -3.65
N THR A 7 -2.28 -6.01 -2.88
CA THR A 7 -0.87 -5.75 -3.20
C THR A 7 -0.44 -6.36 -4.55
N HIS A 8 -0.88 -7.57 -4.88
CA HIS A 8 -0.48 -8.28 -6.11
C HIS A 8 -1.14 -7.67 -7.34
N THR A 9 -2.44 -7.38 -7.26
CA THR A 9 -3.18 -6.73 -8.33
C THR A 9 -2.57 -5.36 -8.67
N PHE A 10 -2.12 -4.59 -7.67
CA PHE A 10 -1.40 -3.33 -7.92
C PHE A 10 -0.07 -3.54 -8.67
N ILE A 11 0.76 -4.51 -8.25
CA ILE A 11 2.04 -4.81 -8.91
C ILE A 11 1.81 -5.30 -10.35
N TRP A 12 0.83 -6.17 -10.55
CA TRP A 12 0.48 -6.66 -11.88
C TRP A 12 -0.05 -5.56 -12.76
N TRP A 13 -0.87 -4.65 -12.24
CA TRP A 13 -1.39 -3.56 -13.07
C TRP A 13 -0.25 -2.67 -13.58
N ASP A 14 0.80 -2.48 -12.79
CA ASP A 14 1.96 -1.70 -13.22
C ASP A 14 2.83 -2.39 -14.28
N SER A 15 3.07 -3.70 -14.13
CA SER A 15 4.15 -4.37 -14.86
C SER A 15 3.70 -5.54 -15.73
N GLN A 16 2.57 -6.15 -15.43
CA GLN A 16 2.10 -7.42 -15.98
C GLN A 16 0.57 -7.43 -16.09
N SER A 17 -0.02 -6.39 -16.70
CA SER A 17 -1.48 -6.21 -16.71
C SER A 17 -2.22 -7.39 -17.35
N SER A 18 -1.56 -8.16 -18.21
CA SER A 18 -2.10 -9.39 -18.80
C SER A 18 -2.43 -10.49 -17.77
N GLN A 19 -1.93 -10.41 -16.54
CA GLN A 19 -2.31 -11.32 -15.45
C GLN A 19 -3.63 -10.92 -14.77
N ILE A 20 -4.13 -9.71 -15.03
CA ILE A 20 -5.41 -9.25 -14.50
C ILE A 20 -6.51 -9.61 -15.50
N PRO A 21 -7.60 -10.27 -15.07
CA PRO A 21 -8.74 -10.56 -15.95
C PRO A 21 -9.25 -9.29 -16.63
N THR A 22 -9.62 -9.39 -17.92
CA THR A 22 -10.06 -8.24 -18.73
C THR A 22 -11.22 -7.48 -18.09
N SER A 23 -12.22 -8.19 -17.55
CA SER A 23 -13.36 -7.58 -16.85
C SER A 23 -12.94 -6.77 -15.62
N THR A 24 -11.91 -7.21 -14.89
CA THR A 24 -11.36 -6.44 -13.78
C THR A 24 -10.58 -5.23 -14.26
N LEU A 25 -9.78 -5.35 -15.32
CA LEU A 25 -9.09 -4.21 -15.93
C LEU A 25 -10.05 -3.13 -16.43
N GLU A 26 -11.17 -3.53 -17.03
CA GLU A 26 -12.24 -2.62 -17.45
C GLU A 26 -12.76 -1.83 -16.26
N LEU A 27 -13.16 -2.49 -15.17
CA LEU A 27 -13.59 -1.83 -13.94
C LEU A 27 -12.54 -0.87 -13.38
N LEU A 28 -11.26 -1.25 -13.43
CA LEU A 28 -10.16 -0.42 -12.94
C LEU A 28 -9.89 0.82 -13.81
N ARG A 29 -10.19 0.76 -15.11
CA ARG A 29 -10.00 1.87 -16.06
C ARG A 29 -11.21 2.81 -16.11
N THR A 30 -12.39 2.33 -15.77
CA THR A 30 -13.65 3.08 -15.74
C THR A 30 -13.57 4.29 -14.79
N PRO A 31 -13.65 5.54 -15.30
CA PRO A 31 -13.54 6.77 -14.52
C PRO A 31 -14.52 6.91 -13.34
N GLU A 32 -15.69 6.29 -13.46
CA GLU A 32 -16.75 6.33 -12.46
C GLU A 32 -16.43 5.47 -11.22
N HIS A 33 -15.30 4.77 -11.23
CA HIS A 33 -14.84 3.91 -10.14
C HIS A 33 -13.64 4.55 -9.45
N SER A 34 -13.73 4.70 -8.13
CA SER A 34 -12.60 5.16 -7.31
C SER A 34 -11.75 3.95 -6.95
N VAL A 35 -10.52 3.91 -7.45
CA VAL A 35 -9.56 2.87 -7.12
C VAL A 35 -8.78 3.30 -5.88
N LEU A 36 -8.77 2.43 -4.87
CA LEU A 36 -8.13 2.65 -3.59
C LEU A 36 -7.02 1.62 -3.38
N LEU A 37 -5.89 2.07 -2.84
CA LEU A 37 -4.84 1.20 -2.31
C LEU A 37 -4.50 1.59 -0.87
N SER A 38 -4.34 0.58 0.00
CA SER A 38 -3.88 0.81 1.36
C SER A 38 -2.39 1.15 1.41
N LEU A 39 -2.01 2.11 2.26
CA LEU A 39 -0.59 2.36 2.56
C LEU A 39 0.12 1.14 3.17
N VAL A 40 -0.62 0.21 3.78
CA VAL A 40 -0.06 -1.07 4.25
C VAL A 40 0.49 -1.90 3.08
N SER A 41 -0.21 -1.91 1.93
CA SER A 41 0.27 -2.59 0.73
C SER A 41 1.54 -1.94 0.19
N ILE A 42 1.64 -0.60 0.22
CA ILE A 42 2.87 0.11 -0.15
C ILE A 42 4.04 -0.29 0.76
N TRP A 43 3.81 -0.41 2.07
CA TRP A 43 4.84 -0.86 3.00
C TRP A 43 5.27 -2.30 2.76
N GLU A 44 4.31 -3.20 2.50
CA GLU A 44 4.61 -4.59 2.15
C GLU A 44 5.49 -4.67 0.89
N ILE A 45 5.17 -3.89 -0.14
CA ILE A 45 5.95 -3.81 -1.37
C ILE A 45 7.37 -3.33 -1.08
N GLN A 46 7.52 -2.22 -0.35
CA GLN A 46 8.82 -1.65 -0.01
C GLN A 46 9.69 -2.64 0.78
N ILE A 47 9.11 -3.33 1.76
CA ILE A 47 9.80 -4.34 2.57
C ILE A 47 10.23 -5.51 1.69
N LYS A 48 9.33 -6.05 0.85
CA LYS A 48 9.65 -7.17 -0.04
C LYS A 48 10.73 -6.79 -1.06
N ALA A 49 10.68 -5.59 -1.62
CA ALA A 49 11.68 -5.07 -2.54
C ALA A 49 13.05 -4.93 -1.86
N HIS A 50 13.10 -4.36 -0.66
CA HIS A 50 14.34 -4.23 0.09
C HIS A 50 14.96 -5.58 0.49
N LEU A 51 14.12 -6.60 0.73
CA LEU A 51 14.56 -7.96 1.02
C LEU A 51 14.91 -8.79 -0.22
N GLY A 52 14.84 -8.22 -1.43
CA GLY A 52 15.07 -8.93 -2.69
C GLY A 52 14.01 -10.00 -3.01
N LYS A 53 12.86 -9.95 -2.35
CA LYS A 53 11.74 -10.89 -2.55
C LYS A 53 10.74 -10.43 -3.62
N LEU A 54 10.89 -9.20 -4.09
CA LEU A 54 10.06 -8.60 -5.11
C LEU A 54 10.93 -7.65 -5.94
N GLU A 55 11.02 -7.90 -7.23
CA GLU A 55 11.72 -7.00 -8.15
C GLU A 55 10.71 -6.04 -8.78
N LEU A 56 10.98 -4.74 -8.66
CA LEU A 56 10.21 -3.70 -9.32
C LEU A 56 10.99 -3.21 -10.53
N ARG A 57 10.31 -2.96 -11.65
CA ARG A 57 10.94 -2.44 -12.88
C ARG A 57 11.50 -1.03 -12.71
N GLN A 58 10.95 -0.28 -11.77
CA GLN A 58 11.34 1.09 -11.43
C GLN A 58 11.25 1.27 -9.91
N PRO A 59 11.91 2.31 -9.35
CA PRO A 59 11.72 2.69 -7.96
C PRO A 59 10.23 2.76 -7.57
N LEU A 60 9.90 2.31 -6.36
CA LEU A 60 8.51 2.27 -5.90
C LEU A 60 7.84 3.65 -5.94
N LEU A 61 8.60 4.72 -5.69
CA LEU A 61 8.10 6.08 -5.78
C LEU A 61 7.58 6.40 -7.19
N ASP A 62 8.34 6.04 -8.22
CA ASP A 62 7.98 6.29 -9.62
C ASP A 62 6.74 5.49 -10.02
N VAL A 63 6.64 4.24 -9.53
CA VAL A 63 5.45 3.40 -9.71
C VAL A 63 4.22 4.06 -9.06
N VAL A 64 4.33 4.51 -7.82
CA VAL A 64 3.23 5.18 -7.10
C VAL A 64 2.78 6.44 -7.81
N GLN A 65 3.72 7.32 -8.20
CA GLN A 65 3.41 8.57 -8.90
C GLN A 65 2.76 8.32 -10.26
N ARG A 66 3.21 7.30 -10.99
CA ARG A 66 2.61 6.90 -12.26
C ARG A 66 1.18 6.40 -12.07
N GLN A 67 0.94 5.57 -11.07
CA GLN A 67 -0.39 5.01 -10.78
C GLN A 67 -1.37 6.09 -10.29
N GLU A 68 -0.89 7.08 -9.53
CA GLU A 68 -1.67 8.24 -9.11
C GLU A 68 -2.06 9.11 -10.32
N SER A 69 -1.09 9.44 -11.17
CA SER A 69 -1.30 10.36 -12.31
C SER A 69 -2.05 9.72 -13.48
N GLN A 70 -1.76 8.46 -13.82
CA GLN A 70 -2.33 7.79 -14.99
C GLN A 70 -3.62 7.02 -14.67
N ASN A 71 -3.68 6.39 -13.49
CA ASN A 71 -4.75 5.46 -13.13
C ASN A 71 -5.62 5.96 -11.97
N ARG A 72 -5.36 7.18 -11.44
CA ARG A 72 -6.14 7.82 -10.37
C ARG A 72 -6.26 6.95 -9.11
N VAL A 73 -5.21 6.17 -8.83
CA VAL A 73 -5.16 5.35 -7.62
C VAL A 73 -5.04 6.29 -6.42
N ALA A 74 -6.02 6.26 -5.53
CA ALA A 74 -5.97 7.01 -4.27
C ALA A 74 -5.41 6.13 -3.15
N PHE A 75 -4.45 6.68 -2.40
CA PHE A 75 -3.83 5.99 -1.29
C PHE A 75 -4.48 6.41 0.03
N PHE A 76 -4.74 5.42 0.89
CA PHE A 76 -5.37 5.68 2.18
C PHE A 76 -4.59 5.05 3.33
N LEU A 77 -4.45 5.80 4.43
CA LEU A 77 -3.88 5.31 5.68
C LEU A 77 -4.96 4.56 6.47
N LEU A 78 -4.75 3.27 6.70
CA LEU A 78 -5.61 2.53 7.63
C LEU A 78 -5.38 3.05 9.06
N LEU A 79 -6.32 3.83 9.59
CA LEU A 79 -6.30 4.27 10.99
C LEU A 79 -6.58 3.07 11.90
N LEU A 80 -5.85 2.97 13.03
CA LEU A 80 -5.98 1.89 14.01
C LEU A 80 -7.43 1.67 14.48
N THR A 81 -8.22 2.75 14.58
CA THR A 81 -9.63 2.69 14.94
C THR A 81 -10.45 1.83 13.97
N ILE A 82 -10.21 1.96 12.66
CA ILE A 82 -10.90 1.16 11.63
C ILE A 82 -10.51 -0.31 11.76
N LEU A 83 -9.24 -0.61 12.04
CA LEU A 83 -8.74 -1.97 12.22
C LEU A 83 -9.37 -2.67 13.43
N LEU A 84 -9.59 -1.94 14.52
CA LEU A 84 -10.26 -2.46 15.70
C LEU A 84 -11.77 -2.67 15.46
N SER A 85 -12.45 -1.75 14.75
CA SER A 85 -13.87 -1.90 14.41
C SER A 85 -14.15 -3.09 13.47
N LEU A 86 -13.20 -3.49 12.64
CA LEU A 86 -13.34 -4.66 11.75
C LEU A 86 -13.40 -5.99 12.51
N THR A 87 -12.96 -6.06 13.76
CA THR A 87 -13.07 -7.27 14.58
C THR A 87 -14.51 -7.55 15.05
N SER A 88 -15.39 -6.54 14.97
CA SER A 88 -16.77 -6.60 15.46
C SER A 88 -17.83 -6.84 14.36
N CYS A 89 -17.44 -6.90 13.08
CA CYS A 89 -18.37 -7.10 11.96
C CYS A 89 -18.32 -8.54 11.42
N PRO A 90 -19.38 -9.36 11.62
CA PRO A 90 -19.48 -10.65 10.97
C PRO A 90 -20.03 -10.44 9.55
N GLY A 91 -19.19 -10.56 8.51
CA GLY A 91 -19.68 -10.72 7.14
C GLY A 91 -19.13 -9.79 6.06
N ILE A 92 -18.24 -8.85 6.38
CA ILE A 92 -17.48 -8.14 5.34
C ILE A 92 -16.22 -8.94 5.09
N ILE A 93 -16.22 -9.67 3.97
CA ILE A 93 -15.09 -10.13 3.16
C ILE A 93 -13.83 -10.31 4.00
N LYS A 94 -13.45 -11.56 4.30
CA LYS A 94 -12.12 -11.97 4.78
C LYS A 94 -11.08 -11.11 4.09
N ILE A 95 -10.75 -9.98 4.70
CA ILE A 95 -9.69 -9.17 4.16
C ILE A 95 -8.51 -10.04 4.47
N ARG A 96 -7.82 -10.46 3.42
CA ARG A 96 -6.50 -11.08 3.44
C ARG A 96 -5.48 -10.07 3.98
N LEU A 97 -5.85 -9.30 5.01
CA LEU A 97 -5.08 -8.28 5.73
C LEU A 97 -4.09 -8.91 6.72
N ILE A 98 -4.09 -10.23 6.86
CA ILE A 98 -3.11 -10.95 7.68
C ILE A 98 -2.59 -12.14 6.88
N GLY A 99 -2.19 -11.84 5.65
CA GLY A 99 -1.94 -12.84 4.62
C GLY A 99 -0.47 -13.16 4.35
N PHE A 100 0.52 -12.68 5.12
CA PHE A 100 1.89 -13.23 5.14
C PHE A 100 2.65 -12.77 6.41
N SER A 101 2.40 -13.48 7.52
CA SER A 101 3.28 -13.62 8.69
C SER A 101 3.62 -12.35 9.49
N LEU A 102 2.68 -11.84 10.30
CA LEU A 102 3.03 -10.99 11.46
C LEU A 102 4.05 -11.67 12.39
N LEU A 103 4.10 -13.01 12.41
CA LEU A 103 5.05 -13.80 13.19
C LEU A 103 6.51 -13.67 12.72
N LYS A 104 6.77 -13.40 11.43
CA LYS A 104 8.13 -13.13 10.90
C LYS A 104 8.48 -11.64 10.90
N VAL A 105 7.50 -10.74 10.95
CA VAL A 105 7.76 -9.29 11.04
C VAL A 105 8.14 -8.87 12.47
N GLY A 106 7.82 -9.62 13.53
CA GLY A 106 8.12 -9.23 14.92
C GLY A 106 9.57 -8.76 15.19
N LEU A 107 10.57 -9.42 14.61
CA LEU A 107 11.99 -9.05 14.75
C LEU A 107 12.41 -7.89 13.82
N SER A 108 11.72 -7.71 12.69
CA SER A 108 11.94 -6.59 11.77
C SER A 108 11.28 -5.31 12.28
N LEU A 109 10.09 -5.44 12.88
CA LEU A 109 9.26 -4.35 13.42
C LEU A 109 9.96 -3.54 14.50
N GLN A 110 10.81 -4.12 15.35
CA GLN A 110 11.57 -3.31 16.31
C GLN A 110 12.64 -2.43 15.63
N ARG A 111 13.41 -2.99 14.69
CA ARG A 111 14.39 -2.24 13.90
C ARG A 111 13.70 -1.23 12.97
N TRP A 112 12.50 -1.56 12.49
CA TRP A 112 11.66 -0.70 11.68
C TRP A 112 10.98 0.40 12.47
N CYS A 113 10.51 0.16 13.69
CA CYS A 113 10.00 1.21 14.58
C CYS A 113 11.10 2.21 14.93
N GLN A 114 12.35 1.75 15.12
CA GLN A 114 13.50 2.65 15.25
C GLN A 114 13.75 3.45 13.97
N LYS A 115 13.75 2.83 12.78
CA LYS A 115 13.93 3.54 11.50
C LYS A 115 12.79 4.50 11.16
N ILE A 116 11.54 4.14 11.42
CA ILE A 116 10.36 4.99 11.24
C ILE A 116 10.43 6.17 12.23
N ARG A 117 10.80 5.93 13.50
CA ARG A 117 11.01 7.01 14.47
C ARG A 117 12.12 7.96 14.00
N LEU A 118 13.20 7.46 13.41
CA LEU A 118 14.26 8.28 12.83
C LEU A 118 13.80 9.05 11.59
N LEU A 119 13.02 8.42 10.70
CA LEU A 119 12.45 9.05 9.50
C LEU A 119 11.43 10.15 9.85
N VAL A 120 10.54 9.88 10.80
CA VAL A 120 9.58 10.87 11.33
C VAL A 120 10.33 12.03 11.99
N ASN A 121 11.38 11.77 12.77
CA ASN A 121 12.21 12.82 13.35
C ASN A 121 13.01 13.61 12.30
N MET A 122 13.45 12.96 11.22
CA MET A 122 14.17 13.60 10.13
C MET A 122 13.26 14.50 9.30
N ILE A 123 12.04 14.05 9.00
CA ILE A 123 11.00 14.84 8.33
C ILE A 123 10.56 16.01 9.23
N ALA A 124 10.36 15.76 10.54
CA ALA A 124 10.04 16.81 11.50
C ALA A 124 11.16 17.86 11.64
N LYS A 125 12.44 17.47 11.53
CA LYS A 125 13.57 18.43 11.51
C LYS A 125 13.67 19.21 10.20
N HIS A 126 13.32 18.61 9.06
CA HIS A 126 13.41 19.27 7.75
C HIS A 126 12.26 20.26 7.52
N PHE A 127 11.10 20.03 8.13
CA PHE A 127 9.94 20.92 8.06
C PHE A 127 9.73 21.79 9.30
N GLY A 128 10.49 21.56 10.38
CA GLY A 128 10.41 22.29 11.65
C GLY A 128 11.27 23.56 11.75
N SER A 129 11.87 24.04 10.66
CA SER A 129 12.66 25.29 10.61
C SER A 129 12.08 26.34 9.66
N ARG A 130 10.76 26.34 9.46
CA ARG A 130 10.04 27.52 8.94
C ARG A 130 9.01 27.98 9.96
N SER A 131 9.52 28.63 11.01
CA SER A 131 8.81 29.73 11.66
C SER A 131 8.89 30.94 10.72
N LEU A 132 7.76 31.27 10.10
CA LEU A 132 7.23 32.61 9.85
C LEU A 132 5.82 32.45 9.26
#